data_AF-A0A955EUE3-F1
#
_entry.id   AF-A0A955EUE3-F1
#
_cell.length_a   1.000
_cell.length_b   1.000
_cell.length_c   1.000
_cell.angle_alpha   90.00
_cell.angle_beta   90.00
_cell.angle_gamma   90.00
#
_symmetry.space_group_name_H-M   'P 1'
#
loop_
_entity.id
_entity.type
_entity.pdbx_description
1 polymer ?
#
loop_
_entity_poly.entity_id
_entity_poly.type
_entity_poly.pdbx_seq_one_letter_code
_entity_poly.pdbx_strand_id
1 'polypeptide(L)'
;MPYGYEPEEWSKLVAAAERILARVATAGAVITYGDFAAELEEATSIAFDRHGTHMDNLLGDVYERIYKRRKVSITSIVVLKDTQMPGVGFWNMSQLMGLFNPRKHDKDEFWIKALQAVHASYKSGGK
;
A
#
# COMPACT_ATOMS: atom_id res chain seq x y z
N MET A 1 -9.15 17.71 -11.02
CA MET A 1 -7.91 16.96 -11.27
C MET A 1 -7.29 16.54 -9.93
N PRO A 2 -7.61 15.34 -9.41
CA PRO A 2 -6.94 14.81 -8.24
C PRO A 2 -5.44 14.65 -8.50
N TYR A 3 -4.62 15.34 -7.70
CA TYR A 3 -3.17 15.18 -7.67
C TYR A 3 -2.47 15.31 -9.05
N GLY A 4 -2.96 16.19 -9.92
CA GLY A 4 -2.37 16.42 -11.25
C GLY A 4 -2.77 15.41 -12.34
N TYR A 5 -3.67 14.47 -12.03
CA TYR A 5 -4.22 13.51 -12.99
C TYR A 5 -5.67 13.82 -13.33
N GLU A 6 -6.11 13.40 -14.51
CA GLU A 6 -7.55 13.38 -14.80
C GLU A 6 -8.26 12.38 -13.86
N PRO A 7 -9.50 12.65 -13.42
CA PRO A 7 -10.20 11.77 -12.48
C PRO A 7 -10.29 10.31 -12.94
N GLU A 8 -10.42 10.09 -14.25
CA GLU A 8 -10.46 8.76 -14.85
C GLU A 8 -9.10 8.05 -14.80
N GLU A 9 -8.00 8.79 -15.04
CA GLU A 9 -6.64 8.28 -14.92
C GLU A 9 -6.32 7.89 -13.49
N TRP A 10 -6.67 8.76 -12.54
CA TRP A 10 -6.49 8.46 -11.11
C TRP A 10 -7.28 7.22 -10.69
N SER A 11 -8.53 7.11 -11.14
CA SER A 11 -9.35 5.92 -10.87
C SER A 11 -8.72 4.64 -11.41
N LYS A 12 -8.14 4.68 -12.62
CA LYS A 12 -7.39 3.55 -13.22
C LYS A 12 -6.15 3.21 -12.41
N LEU A 13 -5.38 4.21 -11.97
CA LEU A 13 -4.20 4.03 -11.12
C LEU A 13 -4.58 3.35 -9.79
N VAL A 14 -5.61 3.83 -9.09
CA VAL A 14 -6.06 3.22 -7.82
C VAL A 14 -6.52 1.78 -8.05
N ALA A 15 -7.30 1.51 -9.09
CA ALA A 15 -7.77 0.15 -9.40
C ALA A 15 -6.63 -0.80 -9.78
N ALA A 16 -5.61 -0.32 -10.51
CA ALA A 16 -4.42 -1.09 -10.81
C ALA A 16 -3.58 -1.36 -9.56
N ALA A 17 -3.37 -0.35 -8.73
CA ALA A 17 -2.66 -0.48 -7.45
C ALA A 17 -3.31 -1.54 -6.54
N GLU A 18 -4.64 -1.51 -6.38
CA GLU A 18 -5.36 -2.52 -5.59
C GLU A 18 -5.11 -3.95 -6.11
N ARG A 19 -5.12 -4.15 -7.44
CA ARG A 19 -4.88 -5.46 -8.07
C ARG A 19 -3.44 -5.93 -7.86
N ILE A 20 -2.46 -5.05 -8.05
CA ILE A 20 -1.04 -5.36 -7.84
C ILE A 20 -0.80 -5.78 -6.39
N LEU A 21 -1.27 -4.98 -5.43
CA LEU A 21 -1.08 -5.28 -4.02
C LEU A 21 -1.84 -6.53 -3.58
N ALA A 22 -3.03 -6.79 -4.11
CA ALA A 22 -3.75 -8.03 -3.85
C ALA A 22 -2.98 -9.27 -4.34
N ARG A 23 -2.38 -9.20 -5.53
CA ARG A 23 -1.53 -10.27 -6.09
C ARG A 23 -0.32 -10.53 -5.18
N VAL A 24 0.41 -9.46 -4.81
CA VAL A 24 1.59 -9.54 -3.93
C VAL A 24 1.21 -10.09 -2.54
N ALA A 25 0.10 -9.63 -1.96
CA ALA A 25 -0.40 -10.10 -0.68
C ALA A 25 -0.78 -11.59 -0.71
N THR A 26 -1.40 -12.05 -1.81
CA THR A 26 -1.78 -13.46 -2.02
C THR A 26 -0.56 -14.37 -2.12
N ALA A 27 0.49 -13.91 -2.79
CA ALA A 27 1.77 -14.62 -2.88
C ALA A 27 2.52 -14.69 -1.54
N GLY A 28 2.10 -13.92 -0.52
CA GLY A 28 2.82 -13.84 0.76
C GLY A 28 4.14 -13.07 0.64
N ALA A 29 4.24 -12.15 -0.31
CA ALA A 29 5.46 -11.40 -0.63
C ALA A 29 5.32 -9.91 -0.26
N VAL A 30 6.44 -9.19 -0.32
CA VAL A 30 6.51 -7.72 -0.30
C VAL A 30 6.92 -7.21 -1.68
N ILE A 31 6.67 -5.92 -1.94
CA ILE A 31 7.09 -5.25 -3.18
C ILE A 31 7.81 -3.94 -2.82
N THR A 32 8.84 -3.57 -3.59
CA THR A 32 9.50 -2.29 -3.37
C THR A 32 8.69 -1.15 -3.97
N TYR A 33 8.82 0.08 -3.45
CA TYR A 33 8.20 1.26 -4.07
C TYR A 33 8.57 1.44 -5.55
N GLY A 34 9.81 1.09 -5.93
CA GLY A 34 10.27 1.18 -7.31
C GLY A 34 9.60 0.17 -8.22
N ASP A 35 9.54 -1.09 -7.80
CA ASP A 35 8.90 -2.15 -8.58
C ASP A 35 7.38 -1.93 -8.66
N PHE A 36 6.77 -1.48 -7.56
CA PHE A 36 5.35 -1.13 -7.53
C PHE A 36 4.99 -0.02 -8.53
N ALA A 37 5.81 1.05 -8.59
CA ALA A 37 5.59 2.11 -9.57
C ALA A 37 5.75 1.60 -11.01
N ALA A 38 6.79 0.82 -11.29
CA ALA A 38 7.02 0.26 -12.62
C ALA A 38 5.86 -0.63 -13.08
N GLU A 39 5.39 -1.54 -12.21
CA GLU A 39 4.22 -2.38 -12.50
C GLU A 39 2.94 -1.57 -12.69
N LEU A 40 2.79 -0.46 -11.96
CA LEU A 40 1.62 0.41 -12.06
C LEU A 40 1.59 1.14 -13.41
N GLU A 41 2.72 1.70 -13.85
CA GLU A 41 2.86 2.33 -15.15
C GLU A 41 2.60 1.31 -16.28
N GLU A 42 3.19 0.12 -16.19
CA GLU A 42 2.97 -0.96 -17.16
C GLU A 42 1.50 -1.37 -17.25
N ALA A 43 0.84 -1.55 -16.11
CA ALA A 43 -0.55 -2.00 -16.05
C ALA A 43 -1.58 -0.95 -16.52
N THR A 44 -1.19 0.33 -16.58
CA THR A 44 -2.11 1.44 -16.90
C THR A 44 -1.74 2.21 -18.15
N SER A 45 -0.49 2.09 -18.61
CA SER A 45 0.12 2.95 -19.63
C SER A 45 0.07 4.45 -19.27
N ILE A 46 -0.03 4.77 -17.97
CA ILE A 46 -0.04 6.15 -17.45
C ILE A 46 1.31 6.38 -16.76
N ALA A 47 2.01 7.46 -17.14
CA ALA A 47 3.23 7.87 -16.46
C ALA A 47 2.91 8.26 -15.01
N PHE A 48 3.59 7.65 -14.05
CA PHE A 48 3.33 7.83 -12.64
C PHE A 48 4.57 8.38 -11.93
N ASP A 49 4.43 9.56 -11.31
CA ASP A 49 5.50 10.07 -10.48
C ASP A 49 5.64 9.23 -9.21
N ARG A 50 6.61 8.32 -9.24
CA ARG A 50 6.94 7.44 -8.11
C ARG A 50 7.53 8.17 -6.91
N HIS A 51 7.87 9.45 -7.04
CA HIS A 51 8.48 10.25 -5.99
C HIS A 51 7.45 11.15 -5.29
N GLY A 52 7.65 11.31 -3.98
CA GLY A 52 6.91 12.28 -3.17
C GLY A 52 5.41 12.00 -3.06
N THR A 53 4.63 13.07 -3.17
CA THR A 53 3.21 13.12 -2.78
C THR A 53 2.28 12.24 -3.62
N HIS A 54 2.58 11.98 -4.90
CA HIS A 54 1.69 11.18 -5.74
C HIS A 54 1.59 9.73 -5.26
N MET A 55 2.73 9.12 -4.93
CA MET A 55 2.79 7.79 -4.33
C MET A 55 2.07 7.74 -2.97
N ASP A 56 2.30 8.73 -2.11
CA ASP A 56 1.66 8.79 -0.79
C ASP A 56 0.13 8.91 -0.90
N ASN A 57 -0.36 9.75 -1.80
CA ASN A 57 -1.80 9.93 -2.04
C ASN A 57 -2.43 8.65 -2.61
N LEU A 58 -1.78 8.01 -3.59
CA LEU A 58 -2.26 6.76 -4.19
C LEU A 58 -2.36 5.65 -3.14
N LEU A 59 -1.30 5.46 -2.36
CA LEU A 59 -1.27 4.44 -1.31
C LEU A 59 -2.24 4.78 -0.17
N GLY A 60 -2.48 6.07 0.12
CA GLY A 60 -3.50 6.51 1.07
C GLY A 60 -4.91 6.12 0.64
N ASP A 61 -5.27 6.41 -0.61
CA ASP A 61 -6.57 6.02 -1.18
C ASP A 61 -6.78 4.50 -1.15
N VAL A 62 -5.75 3.74 -1.56
CA VAL A 62 -5.77 2.28 -1.55
C VAL A 62 -5.88 1.73 -0.12
N TYR A 63 -5.13 2.32 0.82
CA TYR A 63 -5.18 1.98 2.23
C TYR A 63 -6.60 2.10 2.76
N GLU A 64 -7.23 3.27 2.60
CA GLU A 64 -8.57 3.52 3.12
C GLU A 64 -9.61 2.55 2.54
N ARG A 65 -9.57 2.33 1.22
CA ARG A 65 -10.49 1.43 0.53
C ARG A 65 -10.36 0.01 1.04
N ILE A 66 -9.13 -0.51 1.14
CA ILE A 66 -8.91 -1.88 1.58
C ILE A 66 -9.18 -2.03 3.08
N TYR A 67 -8.79 -1.05 3.90
CA TYR A 67 -9.04 -1.09 5.33
C TYR A 67 -10.54 -1.09 5.65
N LYS A 68 -11.36 -0.32 4.92
CA LYS A 68 -12.83 -0.36 5.03
C LYS A 68 -13.40 -1.76 4.77
N ARG A 69 -12.87 -2.49 3.77
CA ARG A 69 -13.36 -3.82 3.37
C ARG A 69 -12.82 -4.99 4.20
N ARG A 70 -11.52 -4.96 4.52
CA ARG A 70 -10.79 -6.12 5.07
C ARG A 70 -10.18 -5.90 6.45
N LYS A 71 -10.21 -4.66 6.97
CA LYS A 71 -9.58 -4.28 8.25
C LYS A 71 -8.09 -4.63 8.32
N VAL A 72 -7.40 -4.55 7.18
CA VAL A 72 -5.95 -4.76 7.09
C VAL A 72 -5.27 -3.59 6.38
N SER A 73 -4.05 -3.31 6.81
CA SER A 73 -3.19 -2.24 6.28
C SER A 73 -2.40 -2.76 5.08
N ILE A 74 -3.04 -2.88 3.93
CA ILE A 74 -2.44 -3.48 2.71
C ILE A 74 -1.10 -2.87 2.30
N THR A 75 -0.91 -1.56 2.53
CA THR A 75 0.32 -0.86 2.15
C THR A 75 1.52 -1.25 3.02
N SER A 76 1.34 -2.05 4.08
CA SER A 76 2.43 -2.66 4.85
C SER A 76 3.32 -3.60 4.03
N ILE A 77 2.85 -4.06 2.86
CA ILE A 77 3.63 -4.90 1.94
C ILE A 77 4.51 -4.08 0.99
N VAL A 78 4.38 -2.75 0.99
CA VAL A 78 5.20 -1.85 0.16
C VAL A 78 6.38 -1.36 0.98
N VAL A 79 7.59 -1.70 0.56
CA VAL A 79 8.82 -1.47 1.34
C VAL A 79 9.85 -0.64 0.59
N LEU A 80 10.73 0.03 1.33
CA LEU A 80 11.92 0.68 0.78
C LEU A 80 12.94 -0.38 0.36
N LYS A 81 13.59 -0.17 -0.78
CA LYS A 81 14.56 -1.13 -1.34
C LYS A 81 15.72 -1.40 -0.37
N ASP A 82 16.26 -0.34 0.25
CA ASP A 82 17.49 -0.43 1.05
C ASP A 82 17.26 -1.00 2.45
N THR A 83 16.13 -0.69 3.07
CA THR A 83 15.85 -1.11 4.46
C THR A 83 14.94 -2.31 4.56
N GLN A 84 14.20 -2.66 3.49
CA GLN A 84 13.12 -3.65 3.52
C GLN A 84 12.02 -3.33 4.55
N MET A 85 11.92 -2.07 4.96
CA MET A 85 10.90 -1.57 5.89
C MET A 85 9.89 -0.67 5.16
N PRO A 86 8.66 -0.51 5.69
CA PRO A 86 7.70 0.44 5.14
C PRO A 86 8.22 1.88 5.16
N GLY A 87 7.83 2.65 4.15
CA GLY A 87 8.09 4.09 4.08
C GLY A 87 7.27 4.90 5.09
N VAL A 88 7.60 6.19 5.20
CA VAL A 88 6.98 7.13 6.16
C VAL A 88 5.46 7.21 5.99
N GLY A 89 4.94 7.10 4.76
CA GLY A 89 3.50 7.12 4.49
C GLY A 89 2.70 6.04 5.23
N PHE A 90 3.23 4.82 5.35
CA PHE A 90 2.59 3.75 6.11
C PHE A 90 2.45 4.10 7.60
N TRP A 91 3.51 4.64 8.19
CA TRP A 91 3.53 5.01 9.61
C TRP A 91 2.58 6.17 9.87
N ASN A 92 2.63 7.22 9.05
CA ASN A 92 1.76 8.38 9.17
C ASN A 92 0.28 7.97 9.06
N MET A 93 -0.07 7.14 8.08
CA MET A 93 -1.44 6.66 7.91
C MET A 93 -1.89 5.79 9.09
N SER A 94 -1.01 4.90 9.57
CA SER A 94 -1.31 4.06 10.74
C SER A 94 -1.54 4.89 12.01
N GLN A 95 -0.82 6.01 12.18
CA GLN A 95 -1.06 6.96 13.28
C GLN A 95 -2.35 7.74 13.10
N LEU A 96 -2.62 8.25 11.89
CA LEU A 96 -3.84 8.99 11.56
C LEU A 96 -5.10 8.15 11.84
N MET A 97 -5.01 6.85 11.52
CA MET A 97 -6.07 5.88 11.78
C MET A 97 -6.15 5.39 13.23
N GLY A 98 -5.27 5.88 14.12
CA GLY A 98 -5.21 5.50 15.54
C GLY A 98 -4.72 4.08 15.81
N LEU A 99 -4.11 3.42 14.82
CA LEU A 99 -3.65 2.03 14.93
C LEU A 99 -2.22 1.95 15.49
N PHE A 100 -1.38 2.92 15.14
CA PHE A 100 0.00 2.98 15.57
C PHE A 100 0.22 4.17 16.52
N ASN A 101 0.91 3.93 17.63
CA ASN A 101 1.40 4.98 18.51
C ASN A 101 2.85 4.67 18.88
N PRO A 102 3.83 5.48 18.44
CA PRO A 102 5.26 5.21 18.68
C PRO A 102 5.66 5.26 20.15
N ARG A 103 4.81 5.80 21.05
CA ARG A 103 5.05 5.76 22.50
C ARG A 103 4.57 4.47 23.17
N LYS A 104 3.72 3.70 22.48
CA LYS A 104 3.05 2.52 23.04
C LYS A 104 3.37 1.23 22.29
N HIS A 105 3.77 1.33 21.03
CA HIS A 105 4.00 0.20 20.15
C HIS A 105 5.45 0.17 19.70
N ASP A 106 6.03 -1.02 19.73
CA ASP A 106 7.26 -1.30 19.00
C ASP A 106 6.97 -1.26 17.48
N LYS A 107 7.87 -0.63 16.72
CA LYS A 107 7.68 -0.43 15.27
C LYS A 107 7.69 -1.76 14.52
N ASP A 108 8.69 -2.59 14.79
CA ASP A 108 8.93 -3.81 14.02
C ASP A 108 7.85 -4.83 14.33
N GLU A 109 7.50 -5.00 15.60
CA GLU A 109 6.38 -5.85 15.99
C GLU A 109 5.05 -5.40 15.37
N PHE A 110 4.79 -4.09 15.35
CA PHE A 110 3.57 -3.56 14.75
C PHE A 110 3.51 -3.86 13.26
N TRP A 111 4.60 -3.61 12.53
CA TRP A 111 4.66 -3.87 11.11
C TRP A 111 4.56 -5.37 10.79
N ILE A 112 5.29 -6.23 11.51
CA ILE A 112 5.22 -7.68 11.32
C ILE A 112 3.78 -8.18 11.50
N LYS A 113 3.07 -7.70 12.54
CA LYS A 113 1.65 -8.03 12.76
C LYS A 113 0.76 -7.55 11.62
N ALA A 114 0.98 -6.34 11.11
CA ALA A 114 0.23 -5.80 9.97
C ALA A 114 0.47 -6.62 8.69
N LEU A 115 1.73 -6.98 8.41
CA LEU A 115 2.14 -7.79 7.27
C LEU A 115 1.49 -9.19 7.32
N GLN A 116 1.57 -9.85 8.48
CA GLN A 116 0.92 -11.15 8.71
C GLN A 116 -0.59 -11.08 8.52
N ALA A 117 -1.25 -10.04 9.05
CA ALA A 117 -2.69 -9.86 8.91
C ALA A 117 -3.11 -9.69 7.43
N VAL A 118 -2.34 -8.93 6.64
CA VAL A 118 -2.55 -8.79 5.20
C VAL A 118 -2.47 -10.15 4.52
N HIS A 119 -1.37 -10.90 4.70
CA HIS A 119 -1.21 -12.19 4.06
C HIS A 119 -2.28 -13.21 4.48
N ALA A 120 -2.63 -13.23 5.76
CA ALA A 120 -3.71 -14.10 6.26
C ALA A 120 -5.06 -13.76 5.61
N SER A 121 -5.40 -12.46 5.47
CA SER A 121 -6.65 -12.00 4.85
C SER A 121 -6.78 -12.40 3.38
N TYR A 122 -5.67 -12.39 2.63
CA TYR A 122 -5.67 -12.74 1.21
C TYR A 122 -5.51 -14.25 0.94
N LYS A 123 -4.82 -15.00 1.80
CA LYS A 123 -4.77 -16.47 1.74
C LYS A 123 -6.12 -17.11 2.10
N SER A 124 -6.84 -16.54 3.06
CA SER A 124 -8.11 -17.09 3.56
C SER A 124 -9.29 -16.82 2.62
N GLY A 125 -9.12 -15.95 1.62
CA GLY A 125 -10.12 -15.63 0.59
C GLY A 125 -10.06 -16.51 -0.66
N GLY A 126 -9.23 -17.56 -0.67
CA GLY A 126 -9.14 -18.56 -1.73
C GLY A 126 -10.05 -19.79 -1.50
N LYS A 127 -11.26 -19.57 -0.96
CA LYS A 127 -12.32 -20.57 -0.89
C LYS A 127 -13.60 -20.02 -1.49
#